data_AF-W2D1U4-F1
#
_entry.id   AF-W2D1U4-F1
#
_cell.length_a   1.000
_cell.length_b   1.000
_cell.length_c   1.000
_cell.angle_alpha   90.00
_cell.angle_beta   90.00
_cell.angle_gamma   90.00
#
_symmetry.space_group_name_H-M   'P 1'
#
loop_
_entity.id
_entity.type
_entity.pdbx_description
1 polymer ?
#
loop_
_entity_poly.entity_id
_entity_poly.type
_entity_poly.pdbx_seq_one_letter_code
_entity_poly.pdbx_strand_id
1 'polypeptide(L)'
;HSLVHVWVKLGRITAEEASRHPQRHVITRAIQGSSAPAEADVVRLTDVRPGDRFLLCTDGVTDVITDDALSSLFATHPTPEAVGRAMARTSSG
;
A
#
# COMPACT_ATOMS: atom_id res chain seq x y z
N HIS A 1 1.96 9.15 -2.18
CA HIS A 1 1.27 9.70 -0.99
C HIS A 1 -0.02 10.34 -1.42
N SER A 2 -1.16 9.82 -0.97
CA SER A 2 -2.46 10.48 -1.16
C SER A 2 -2.78 11.38 0.03
N LEU A 3 -3.50 12.48 -0.21
CA LEU A 3 -3.94 13.43 0.81
C LEU A 3 -4.72 12.75 1.94
N VAL A 4 -5.55 11.77 1.59
CA VAL A 4 -6.35 11.01 2.57
C VAL A 4 -5.47 10.13 3.44
N HIS A 5 -4.38 9.58 2.89
CA HIS A 5 -3.43 8.76 3.65
C HIS A 5 -2.67 9.61 4.69
N VAL A 6 -2.41 10.89 4.38
CA VAL A 6 -1.85 11.85 5.35
C VAL A 6 -2.88 12.16 6.45
N TRP A 7 -4.16 12.32 6.12
CA TRP A 7 -5.20 12.59 7.11
C TRP A 7 -5.48 11.40 8.03
N VAL A 8 -5.39 10.17 7.54
CA VAL A 8 -5.43 8.96 8.38
C VAL A 8 -4.23 8.94 9.33
N LYS A 9 -3.01 9.18 8.82
CA LYS A 9 -1.80 9.27 9.67
C LYS A 9 -1.91 10.35 10.75
N LEU A 10 -2.61 11.45 10.47
CA LEU A 10 -2.85 12.56 11.42
C LEU A 10 -4.08 12.33 12.32
N GLY A 11 -4.78 11.19 12.20
CA GLY A 11 -5.98 10.88 12.98
C GLY A 11 -7.19 11.77 12.67
N ARG A 12 -7.20 12.46 11.52
CA ARG A 12 -8.29 13.36 11.12
C ARG A 12 -9.48 12.63 10.51
N ILE A 13 -9.25 11.46 9.92
CA ILE A 13 -10.27 10.57 9.36
C ILE A 13 -9.86 9.12 9.63
N THR A 14 -10.84 8.22 9.67
CA THR A 14 -10.66 6.76 9.75
C THR A 14 -10.20 6.18 8.41
N ALA A 15 -9.67 4.96 8.43
CA ALA A 15 -9.30 4.24 7.21
C ALA A 15 -10.53 3.98 6.32
N GLU A 16 -11.67 3.68 6.93
CA GLU A 16 -12.95 3.51 6.25
C GLU A 16 -13.39 4.80 5.56
N GLU A 17 -13.29 5.95 6.23
CA GLU A 17 -13.61 7.25 5.64
C GLU A 17 -12.65 7.62 4.51
N ALA A 18 -11.36 7.31 4.64
CA ALA A 18 -10.37 7.54 3.59
C ALA A 18 -10.67 6.75 2.32
N SER A 19 -11.14 5.50 2.45
CA SER A 19 -11.49 4.64 1.31
C SER A 19 -12.65 5.20 0.46
N ARG A 20 -13.57 5.94 1.08
CA ARG A 20 -14.76 6.54 0.45
C ARG A 20 -14.60 8.02 0.14
N HIS A 21 -13.46 8.61 0.49
CA HIS A 21 -13.28 10.05 0.39
C HIS A 21 -13.21 10.52 -1.07
N PRO A 22 -13.91 11.60 -1.46
CA PRO A 22 -13.92 12.10 -2.84
C PRO A 22 -12.53 12.49 -3.36
N GLN A 23 -11.60 12.81 -2.45
CA GLN A 23 -10.22 13.17 -2.77
C GLN A 23 -9.20 12.02 -2.58
N ARG A 24 -9.64 10.75 -2.55
CA ARG A 24 -8.73 9.60 -2.30
C ARG A 24 -7.60 9.43 -3.32
N HIS A 25 -7.76 10.01 -4.52
CA HIS A 25 -6.78 9.95 -5.61
C HIS A 25 -5.85 11.18 -5.68
N VAL A 26 -5.97 12.15 -4.76
CA VAL A 26 -5.15 13.36 -4.80
C VAL A 26 -3.75 13.06 -4.28
N ILE A 27 -2.77 13.01 -5.19
CA ILE A 27 -1.36 12.77 -4.87
C ILE A 27 -0.74 14.06 -4.30
N THR A 28 -0.21 14.01 -3.07
CA THR A 28 0.39 15.16 -2.37
C THR A 28 1.89 15.29 -2.53
N ARG A 29 2.56 14.24 -3.02
CA ARG A 29 4.00 14.24 -3.32
C ARG A 29 4.25 13.48 -4.62
N ALA A 30 4.91 14.15 -5.56
CA ALA A 30 5.41 13.56 -6.79
C ALA A 30 6.88 13.97 -6.95
N ILE A 31 7.71 13.11 -7.53
CA ILE A 31 9.09 13.45 -7.87
C ILE A 31 9.03 14.36 -9.09
N GLN A 32 9.23 15.68 -8.91
CA GLN A 32 9.41 16.61 -10.02
C GLN A 32 10.88 16.70 -10.40
N GLY A 33 11.18 16.69 -11.71
CA GLY A 33 12.53 16.79 -12.26
C GLY A 33 13.22 18.15 -12.11
N SER A 34 12.76 19.04 -11.21
CA SER A 34 13.29 20.39 -11.05
C SER A 34 13.77 20.63 -9.62
N SER A 35 15.08 20.89 -9.51
CA SER A 35 15.90 21.57 -8.46
C SER A 35 15.64 21.40 -6.95
N ALA A 36 14.54 20.80 -6.50
CA ALA A 36 14.27 20.50 -5.10
C ALA A 36 14.14 18.98 -4.94
N PRO A 37 15.03 18.32 -4.15
CA PRO A 37 14.89 16.89 -3.89
C PRO A 37 13.56 16.64 -3.18
N ALA A 38 12.77 15.70 -3.71
CA ALA A 38 11.58 15.24 -3.03
C ALA A 38 11.98 14.58 -1.70
N GLU A 39 11.34 14.98 -0.60
CA GLU A 39 11.55 14.33 0.69
C GLU A 39 11.01 12.89 0.64
N ALA A 40 11.88 11.92 0.94
CA ALA A 40 11.52 10.52 1.07
C ALA A 40 11.12 10.21 2.51
N ASP A 41 10.03 9.46 2.66
CA ASP A 41 9.70 8.86 3.95
C ASP A 41 10.66 7.69 4.21
N VAL A 42 11.46 7.77 5.27
CA VAL A 42 12.39 6.72 5.67
C VAL A 42 11.85 6.02 6.91
N VAL A 43 11.60 4.72 6.79
CA VAL A 43 11.21 3.86 7.91
C VAL A 43 12.27 2.79 8.13
N ARG A 44 12.80 2.70 9.35
CA ARG A 44 13.77 1.68 9.74
C ARG A 44 13.07 0.58 10.52
N LEU A 45 13.00 -0.61 9.94
CA LEU A 45 12.48 -1.81 10.60
C LEU A 45 13.57 -2.40 11.51
N THR A 46 13.23 -2.75 12.75
CA THR A 46 14.22 -3.21 13.76
C THR A 46 13.94 -4.61 14.29
N ASP A 47 12.80 -5.17 13.91
CA ASP A 47 12.20 -6.39 14.46
C ASP A 47 11.93 -7.46 13.38
N VAL A 48 12.60 -7.36 12.23
CA VAL A 48 12.47 -8.31 11.12
C VAL A 48 12.99 -9.70 11.53
N ARG A 49 12.19 -10.73 11.28
CA ARG A 49 12.47 -12.13 11.63
C ARG A 49 12.52 -13.03 10.39
N PRO A 50 13.21 -14.19 10.47
CA PRO A 50 13.12 -15.21 9.44
C PRO A 50 11.66 -15.62 9.21
N GLY A 51 11.22 -15.58 7.95
CA GLY A 51 9.84 -15.89 7.55
C GLY A 51 8.95 -14.68 7.33
N ASP A 52 9.38 -13.47 7.72
CA ASP A 52 8.65 -12.25 7.41
C ASP A 52 8.59 -11.99 5.90
N ARG A 53 7.45 -11.46 5.46
CA ARG A 53 7.17 -11.23 4.04
C ARG A 53 6.79 -9.77 3.83
N PHE A 54 7.47 -9.12 2.90
CA PHE A 54 7.23 -7.72 2.54
C PHE A 54 6.48 -7.64 1.21
N LEU A 55 5.42 -6.84 1.18
CA LEU A 55 4.69 -6.49 -0.03
C LEU A 55 5.01 -5.04 -0.40
N LEU A 56 5.59 -4.85 -1.58
CA LEU A 56 5.67 -3.54 -2.22
C LEU A 56 4.77 -3.57 -3.45
N CYS A 57 3.72 -2.76 -3.43
CA CYS A 57 2.74 -2.69 -4.51
C CYS A 57 2.35 -1.25 -4.80
N THR A 58 1.79 -1.03 -5.98
CA THR A 58 1.12 0.23 -6.32
C THR A 58 -0.29 0.23 -5.74
N ASP A 59 -0.87 1.42 -5.64
CA ASP A 59 -2.26 1.66 -5.21
C ASP A 59 -3.30 0.79 -5.93
N GLY A 60 -3.06 0.43 -7.19
CA GLY A 60 -3.90 -0.50 -7.94
C GLY A 60 -4.08 -1.90 -7.32
N VAL A 61 -3.23 -2.32 -6.38
CA VAL A 61 -3.43 -3.59 -5.63
C VAL A 61 -4.33 -3.37 -4.42
N THR A 62 -4.05 -2.32 -3.64
CA THR A 62 -4.81 -2.00 -2.41
C THR A 62 -6.23 -1.49 -2.69
N ASP A 63 -6.48 -0.97 -3.89
CA ASP A 63 -7.81 -0.54 -4.32
C ASP A 63 -8.77 -1.72 -4.60
N VAL A 64 -8.23 -2.91 -4.88
CA VAL A 64 -9.00 -4.07 -5.37
C VAL A 64 -8.97 -5.24 -4.39
N ILE A 65 -7.87 -5.40 -3.64
CA ILE A 65 -7.67 -6.51 -2.71
C ILE A 65 -7.67 -5.97 -1.28
N THR A 66 -8.60 -6.47 -0.46
CA THR A 66 -8.70 -6.11 0.96
C THR A 66 -7.58 -6.74 1.78
N ASP A 67 -7.31 -6.17 2.97
CA ASP A 67 -6.29 -6.69 3.89
C ASP A 67 -6.54 -8.16 4.30
N ASP A 68 -7.81 -8.56 4.49
CA ASP A 68 -8.18 -9.94 4.79
C ASP A 68 -7.86 -10.89 3.63
N ALA A 69 -8.12 -10.45 2.40
CA ALA A 69 -7.79 -11.21 1.20
C ALA A 69 -6.27 -11.29 1.02
N LEU A 70 -5.53 -10.21 1.26
CA LEU A 70 -4.06 -10.21 1.29
C LEU A 70 -3.54 -11.21 2.32
N SER A 71 -4.01 -11.14 3.56
CA SER A 71 -3.63 -12.07 4.64
C SER A 71 -3.84 -13.53 4.23
N SER A 72 -5.01 -13.81 3.64
CA SER A 72 -5.35 -15.15 3.12
C SER A 72 -4.40 -15.58 1.99
N LEU A 73 -4.05 -14.69 1.07
CA LEU A 73 -3.11 -14.97 -0.02
C LEU A 73 -1.71 -15.30 0.51
N PHE A 74 -1.22 -14.53 1.50
CA PHE A 74 0.08 -14.76 2.13
C PHE A 74 0.11 -16.06 2.94
N ALA A 75 -1.00 -16.46 3.57
CA ALA A 75 -1.11 -17.71 4.30
C ALA A 75 -1.18 -18.95 3.40
N THR A 76 -1.82 -18.82 2.23
CA THR A 76 -2.08 -19.95 1.31
C THR A 76 -0.97 -20.21 0.31
N HIS A 77 -0.11 -19.23 0.02
CA HIS A 77 0.93 -19.34 -0.99
C HIS A 77 2.32 -19.19 -0.36
N PRO A 78 3.16 -20.25 -0.38
CA PRO A 78 4.44 -20.24 0.33
C PRO A 78 5.53 -19.40 -0.34
N THR A 79 5.41 -19.12 -1.64
CA THR A 79 6.43 -18.35 -2.37
C THR A 79 5.93 -16.95 -2.76
N PRO A 80 6.83 -15.95 -2.87
CA PRO A 80 6.50 -14.62 -3.39
C PRO A 80 5.88 -14.66 -4.78
N GLU A 81 6.37 -15.50 -5.68
CA GLU A 81 5.87 -15.61 -7.06
C GLU A 81 4.45 -16.17 -7.10
N ALA A 82 4.13 -17.10 -6.19
CA ALA A 82 2.81 -17.67 -6.07
C ALA A 82 1.79 -16.64 -5.56
N VAL A 83 2.18 -15.82 -4.56
CA VAL A 83 1.37 -14.68 -4.09
C VAL A 83 1.18 -13.66 -5.21
N GLY A 84 2.25 -13.27 -5.91
CA GLY A 84 2.16 -12.30 -7.00
C GLY A 84 1.24 -12.74 -8.15
N ARG A 85 1.31 -14.02 -8.55
CA ARG A 85 0.39 -14.59 -9.54
C ARG A 85 -1.06 -14.60 -9.07
N ALA A 86 -1.30 -14.91 -7.80
CA ALA A 86 -2.64 -14.93 -7.24
C ALA A 86 -3.23 -13.50 -7.19
N MET A 87 -2.45 -12.51 -6.74
CA MET A 87 -2.84 -11.09 -6.75
C MET A 87 -3.18 -10.61 -8.16
N ALA A 88 -2.33 -10.90 -9.15
CA ALA A 88 -2.56 -10.49 -10.54
C ALA A 88 -3.89 -11.03 -11.09
N ARG A 89 -4.26 -12.28 -10.75
CA ARG A 89 -5.53 -12.88 -11.15
C ARG A 89 -6.73 -12.23 -10.46
N THR A 90 -6.60 -11.89 -9.19
CA THR A 90 -7.65 -11.20 -8.42
C THR A 90 -7.87 -9.77 -8.90
N SER A 91 -6.82 -9.07 -9.34
CA SER A 91 -6.91 -7.70 -9.85
C SER A 91 -7.45 -7.58 -11.29
N SER A 92 -7.50 -8.67 -12.05
CA SER A 92 -7.98 -8.69 -13.44
C SER A 92 -9.42 -9.21 -13.61
N GLY A 93 -10.14 -9.43 -12.50
CA GLY A 93 -11.51 -9.93 -12.47
C GLY A 93 -12.53 -8.86 -12.14
#